data_AF-A0ABD1ZG82-F1
#
_entry.id   AF-A0ABD1ZG82-F1
#
_cell.length_a   1.000
_cell.length_b   1.000
_cell.length_c   1.000
_cell.angle_alpha   90.00
_cell.angle_beta   90.00
_cell.angle_gamma   90.00
#
_symmetry.space_group_name_H-M   'P 1'
#
loop_
_entity.id
_entity.type
_entity.pdbx_description
1 polymer ?
#
loop_
_entity_poly.entity_id
_entity_poly.type
_entity_poly.pdbx_seq_one_letter_code
_entity_poly.pdbx_strand_id
1 'polypeptide(L)'
;MTIKLQIPVIDLAGFEGVERENLCKEIARACEQWGFFQVINHAVDESLMTRALDVYREFYYLPPEEKMKVLLTGGSRDGWQHPTLTEPSDNSQIVKNVVGPSSPEFLDNIWIPDLPQSRHKRPTSPCSFQPTVSEFVMAAKSLHEKLLKMMSEGLGLESDAFMKHLSAPYVSTRSHFYPFPATGTDVDGPYLAHSDASILSNGKYKSVLHRGSRNASKERVSLACFYSPSGAAVMAPIEELHIGGQRPNYRAVRFRDYVKDHVQSLMANGNIRRWDWNCSNLKSYLATLLQYPDCVISVSVEKSPVGGASREAEWSS
;
A
#
# COMPACT_ATOMS: atom_id res chain seq x y z
N MET A 1 -15.91 -0.21 31.12
CA MET A 1 -15.78 1.03 30.34
C MET A 1 -15.03 0.70 29.07
N THR A 2 -15.67 0.76 27.91
CA THR A 2 -15.00 0.54 26.62
C THR A 2 -14.33 1.84 26.22
N ILE A 3 -13.01 1.90 26.24
CA ILE A 3 -12.25 3.06 25.75
C ILE A 3 -12.41 3.08 24.23
N LYS A 4 -13.11 4.10 23.69
CA LYS A 4 -13.16 4.34 22.26
C LYS A 4 -11.81 4.92 21.83
N LEU A 5 -10.97 4.08 21.24
CA LEU A 5 -9.74 4.50 20.59
C LEU A 5 -10.10 5.21 19.28
N GLN A 6 -9.82 6.52 19.21
CA GLN A 6 -10.05 7.31 18.00
C GLN A 6 -8.72 7.49 17.26
N ILE A 7 -8.69 7.07 15.99
CA ILE A 7 -7.53 7.26 15.10
C ILE A 7 -7.17 8.76 15.06
N PRO A 8 -5.88 9.13 15.18
CA PRO A 8 -5.46 10.53 15.07
C PRO A 8 -5.89 11.14 13.73
N VAL A 9 -6.36 12.39 13.77
CA VAL A 9 -6.71 13.17 12.58
C VAL A 9 -5.81 14.39 12.58
N ILE A 10 -4.99 14.52 11.53
CA ILE A 10 -3.97 15.55 11.40
C ILE A 10 -4.39 16.54 10.32
N ASP A 11 -4.48 17.82 10.68
CA ASP A 11 -4.83 18.90 9.76
C ASP A 11 -3.58 19.48 9.09
N LEU A 12 -3.47 19.33 7.76
CA LEU A 12 -2.31 19.79 7.01
C LEU A 12 -2.38 21.26 6.54
N ALA A 13 -3.41 22.02 6.92
CA ALA A 13 -3.57 23.42 6.51
C ALA A 13 -2.41 24.32 6.93
N GLY A 14 -1.78 24.05 8.08
CA GLY A 14 -0.68 24.86 8.66
C GLY A 14 0.74 24.49 8.19
N PHE A 15 0.90 23.58 7.23
CA PHE A 15 2.20 22.97 6.88
C PHE A 15 3.30 23.94 6.42
N GLU A 16 2.95 25.01 5.70
CA GLU A 16 3.92 25.98 5.17
C GLU A 16 4.11 27.19 6.10
N GLY A 17 3.45 27.19 7.26
CA GLY A 17 3.43 28.30 8.19
C GLY A 17 4.23 28.07 9.48
N VAL A 18 4.02 28.97 10.42
CA VAL A 18 4.64 28.95 11.77
C VAL A 18 4.29 27.69 12.59
N GLU A 19 3.27 26.95 12.18
CA GLU A 19 2.79 25.75 12.88
C GLU A 19 3.51 24.46 12.46
N ARG A 20 4.37 24.51 11.44
CA ARG A 20 5.05 23.34 10.87
C ARG A 20 5.72 22.46 11.93
N GLU A 21 6.45 23.08 12.86
CA GLU A 21 7.18 22.34 13.91
C GLU A 21 6.22 21.52 14.80
N ASN A 22 5.09 22.11 15.19
CA ASN A 22 4.07 21.41 15.99
C ASN A 22 3.41 20.29 15.20
N LEU A 23 3.15 20.52 13.91
CA LEU A 23 2.55 19.53 13.02
C LEU A 23 3.49 18.34 12.78
N CYS A 24 4.80 18.57 12.62
CA CYS A 24 5.81 17.51 12.54
C CYS A 24 5.86 16.67 13.83
N LYS A 25 5.74 17.30 15.00
CA LYS A 25 5.66 16.60 16.30
C LYS A 25 4.38 15.77 16.43
N GLU A 26 3.26 16.26 15.89
CA GLU A 26 2.00 15.52 15.88
C GLU A 26 2.06 14.28 14.99
N ILE A 27 2.60 14.42 13.76
CA ILE A 27 2.86 13.29 12.87
C ILE A 27 3.79 12.28 13.53
N ALA A 28 4.90 12.74 14.12
CA ALA A 28 5.83 11.84 14.81
C ALA A 28 5.13 11.03 15.90
N ARG A 29 4.33 11.70 16.74
CA ARG A 29 3.56 11.04 17.80
C ARG A 29 2.57 10.02 17.24
N ALA A 30 1.89 10.34 16.14
CA ALA A 30 0.97 9.42 15.49
C ALA A 30 1.71 8.19 14.92
N CYS A 31 2.86 8.39 14.27
CA CYS A 31 3.71 7.30 13.78
C CYS A 31 4.27 6.42 14.92
N GLU A 32 4.66 7.00 16.05
CA GLU A 32 5.21 6.28 17.21
C GLU A 32 4.15 5.52 18.01
N GLN A 33 2.98 6.12 18.20
CA GLN A 33 1.93 5.54 19.05
C GLN A 33 1.03 4.59 18.26
N TRP A 34 0.65 4.99 17.04
CA TRP A 34 -0.37 4.32 16.24
C TRP A 34 0.18 3.65 14.98
N GLY A 35 1.20 4.22 14.33
CA GLY A 35 1.64 3.78 13.00
C GLY A 35 0.59 4.02 11.90
N PHE A 36 -0.49 4.75 12.21
CA PHE A 36 -1.60 5.05 11.30
C PHE A 36 -2.33 6.32 11.76
N PHE A 37 -2.74 7.17 10.82
CA PHE A 37 -3.49 8.40 11.07
C PHE A 37 -4.25 8.85 9.83
N GLN A 38 -5.26 9.70 10.03
CA GLN A 38 -5.97 10.38 8.94
C GLN A 38 -5.37 11.76 8.73
N VAL A 39 -5.41 12.23 7.49
CA VAL A 39 -5.04 13.61 7.13
C VAL A 39 -6.24 14.33 6.54
N ILE A 40 -6.41 15.60 6.88
CA ILE A 40 -7.39 16.52 6.28
C ILE A 40 -6.67 17.76 5.77
N ASN A 41 -7.35 18.55 4.91
CA ASN A 41 -6.76 19.75 4.28
C ASN A 41 -5.42 19.45 3.58
N HIS A 42 -5.30 18.26 2.99
CA HIS A 42 -4.07 17.73 2.38
C HIS A 42 -3.80 18.26 0.96
N ALA A 43 -4.59 19.23 0.47
CA ALA A 43 -4.52 19.85 -0.86
C ALA A 43 -4.77 18.95 -2.08
N VAL A 44 -4.87 17.62 -1.91
CA VAL A 44 -5.42 16.73 -2.96
C VAL A 44 -6.91 17.02 -3.17
N ASP A 45 -7.29 17.34 -4.40
CA ASP A 45 -8.65 17.69 -4.79
C ASP A 45 -9.65 16.54 -4.55
N GLU A 46 -10.76 16.83 -3.87
CA GLU A 46 -11.78 15.82 -3.54
C GLU A 46 -12.49 15.24 -4.78
N SER A 47 -12.64 16.04 -5.84
CA SER A 47 -13.21 15.57 -7.10
C SER A 47 -12.27 14.59 -7.78
N LEU A 48 -10.95 14.81 -7.72
CA LEU A 48 -9.94 13.88 -8.23
C LEU A 48 -9.95 12.56 -7.46
N MET A 49 -10.02 12.59 -6.12
CA MET A 49 -10.14 11.38 -5.30
C MET A 49 -11.41 10.60 -5.65
N THR A 50 -12.53 11.30 -5.84
CA THR A 50 -13.81 10.70 -6.22
C THR A 50 -13.74 10.07 -7.61
N ARG A 51 -13.25 10.82 -8.61
CA ARG A 51 -13.05 10.32 -9.98
C ARG A 51 -12.13 9.10 -10.02
N ALA A 52 -11.05 9.10 -9.24
CA ALA A 52 -10.14 7.96 -9.14
C ALA A 52 -10.87 6.71 -8.64
N LEU A 53 -11.61 6.79 -7.54
CA LEU A 53 -12.42 5.67 -7.04
C LEU A 53 -13.50 5.23 -8.04
N ASP A 54 -14.10 6.17 -8.75
CA ASP A 54 -15.16 5.89 -9.73
C ASP A 54 -14.62 5.16 -10.96
N VAL A 55 -13.46 5.54 -11.53
CA VAL A 55 -12.88 4.79 -12.67
C VAL A 55 -12.45 3.37 -12.30
N TYR A 56 -11.98 3.14 -11.07
CA TYR A 56 -11.74 1.79 -10.56
C TYR A 56 -13.05 1.01 -10.40
N ARG A 57 -14.10 1.64 -9.85
CA ARG A 57 -15.42 1.02 -9.76
C ARG A 57 -15.92 0.62 -11.15
N GLU A 58 -15.94 1.55 -12.10
CA GLU A 58 -16.34 1.30 -13.49
C GLU A 58 -15.57 0.14 -14.11
N PHE A 59 -14.24 0.08 -13.90
CA PHE A 59 -13.43 -1.05 -14.33
C PHE A 59 -13.92 -2.39 -13.77
N TYR A 60 -14.25 -2.47 -12.47
CA TYR A 60 -14.73 -3.71 -11.85
C TYR A 60 -16.09 -4.18 -12.38
N TYR A 61 -16.94 -3.26 -12.84
CA TYR A 61 -18.21 -3.56 -13.49
C TYR A 61 -18.09 -3.92 -14.97
N LEU A 62 -16.90 -3.84 -15.57
CA LEU A 62 -16.70 -4.28 -16.95
C LEU A 62 -16.96 -5.79 -17.10
N PRO A 63 -17.40 -6.22 -18.29
CA PRO A 63 -17.50 -7.64 -18.61
C PRO A 63 -16.16 -8.37 -18.33
N PRO A 64 -16.18 -9.64 -17.88
CA PRO A 64 -14.97 -10.40 -17.61
C PRO A 64 -13.97 -10.39 -18.76
N GLU A 65 -14.42 -10.39 -20.02
CA GLU A 65 -13.58 -10.37 -21.21
C GLU A 65 -12.71 -9.11 -21.31
N GLU A 66 -13.25 -7.96 -20.88
CA GLU A 66 -12.51 -6.70 -20.83
C GLU A 66 -11.49 -6.69 -19.70
N LYS A 67 -11.87 -7.19 -18.50
CA LYS A 67 -10.95 -7.28 -17.35
C LYS A 67 -9.81 -8.26 -17.59
N MET A 68 -10.07 -9.37 -18.29
CA MET A 68 -9.06 -10.37 -18.66
C MET A 68 -7.94 -9.83 -19.55
N LYS A 69 -8.15 -8.72 -20.29
CA LYS A 69 -7.09 -8.10 -21.12
C LYS A 69 -5.91 -7.60 -20.29
N VAL A 70 -6.17 -7.24 -19.03
CA VAL A 70 -5.18 -6.74 -18.09
C VAL A 70 -4.88 -7.75 -16.98
N LEU A 71 -5.17 -9.03 -17.21
CA LEU A 71 -4.93 -10.11 -16.25
C LEU A 71 -3.48 -10.07 -15.73
N LEU A 72 -3.33 -10.22 -14.41
CA LEU A 72 -2.06 -10.37 -13.74
C LEU A 72 -1.42 -11.70 -14.18
N THR A 73 -0.26 -11.60 -14.82
CA THR A 73 0.48 -12.76 -15.34
C THR A 73 1.85 -12.90 -14.69
N GLY A 74 2.38 -14.13 -14.68
CA GLY A 74 3.72 -14.41 -14.15
C GLY A 74 4.76 -13.43 -14.70
N GLY A 75 5.54 -12.82 -13.81
CA GLY A 75 6.59 -11.86 -14.17
C GLY A 75 6.14 -10.40 -14.21
N SER A 76 4.86 -10.13 -13.97
CA SER A 76 4.30 -8.78 -13.80
C SER A 76 3.77 -8.58 -12.38
N ARG A 77 3.95 -7.38 -11.83
CA ARG A 77 3.19 -6.88 -10.66
C ARG A 77 2.00 -6.03 -11.11
N ASP A 78 1.98 -5.60 -12.37
CA ASP A 78 0.84 -4.90 -12.96
C ASP A 78 -0.21 -5.90 -13.44
N GLY A 79 -1.46 -5.64 -13.08
CA GLY A 79 -2.60 -6.36 -13.61
C GLY A 79 -3.71 -6.63 -12.61
N TRP A 80 -4.79 -7.16 -13.16
CA TRP A 80 -6.02 -7.50 -12.48
C TRP A 80 -6.09 -8.97 -12.11
N GLN A 81 -6.73 -9.28 -11.00
CA GLN A 81 -6.97 -10.65 -10.56
C GLN A 81 -8.31 -10.76 -9.80
N HIS A 82 -9.02 -11.86 -10.02
CA HIS A 82 -10.27 -12.19 -9.33
C HIS A 82 -10.13 -13.49 -8.51
N PRO A 83 -10.74 -13.58 -7.31
CA PRO A 83 -10.58 -14.73 -6.41
C PRO A 83 -11.12 -16.06 -6.96
N THR A 84 -12.11 -16.02 -7.85
CA THR A 84 -12.67 -17.24 -8.47
C THR A 84 -11.88 -17.71 -9.68
N LEU A 85 -10.84 -16.98 -10.12
CA LEU A 85 -9.93 -17.46 -11.15
C LEU A 85 -9.01 -18.52 -10.53
N THR A 86 -9.57 -19.70 -10.35
CA THR A 86 -8.86 -20.95 -10.09
C THR A 86 -8.74 -21.71 -11.40
N GLU A 87 -7.55 -22.23 -11.67
CA GLU A 87 -7.07 -22.85 -12.92
C GLU A 87 -8.09 -23.42 -13.92
N PRO A 88 -7.74 -23.32 -15.21
CA PRO A 88 -7.74 -24.46 -16.12
C PRO A 88 -6.31 -24.81 -16.52
N SER A 89 -5.81 -25.94 -16.01
CA SER A 89 -4.58 -26.67 -16.36
C SER A 89 -3.21 -25.96 -16.20
N ASP A 90 -2.16 -26.78 -16.10
CA ASP A 90 -0.74 -26.45 -15.82
C ASP A 90 -0.07 -25.42 -16.75
N ASN A 91 -0.80 -24.83 -17.70
CA ASN A 91 -0.34 -23.81 -18.64
C ASN A 91 -0.99 -22.43 -18.44
N SER A 92 -1.78 -22.22 -17.37
CA SER A 92 -2.40 -20.91 -17.14
C SER A 92 -1.34 -19.83 -16.88
N GLN A 93 -1.43 -18.68 -17.58
CA GLN A 93 -0.59 -17.51 -17.31
C GLN A 93 -0.93 -16.82 -15.97
N ILE A 94 -1.98 -17.28 -15.29
CA ILE A 94 -2.47 -16.75 -14.02
C ILE A 94 -1.41 -16.94 -12.94
N VAL A 95 -1.13 -15.88 -12.18
CA VAL A 95 -0.23 -16.01 -11.02
C VAL A 95 -0.94 -16.79 -9.92
N LYS A 96 -0.52 -18.04 -9.70
CA LYS A 96 -1.06 -18.88 -8.62
C LYS A 96 -0.85 -18.18 -7.27
N ASN A 97 -1.86 -18.26 -6.40
CA ASN A 97 -1.79 -17.96 -4.97
C ASN A 97 -1.67 -16.49 -4.53
N VAL A 98 -1.79 -15.50 -5.44
CA VAL A 98 -1.86 -14.07 -5.02
C VAL A 98 -3.16 -13.77 -4.26
N VAL A 99 -4.23 -14.50 -4.59
CA VAL A 99 -5.55 -14.41 -3.96
C VAL A 99 -6.07 -15.79 -3.60
N GLY A 100 -6.72 -15.89 -2.44
CA GLY A 100 -7.52 -17.04 -2.05
C GLY A 100 -9.00 -16.82 -2.36
N PRO A 101 -9.86 -17.85 -2.16
CA PRO A 101 -11.32 -17.73 -2.31
C PRO A 101 -11.93 -16.61 -1.46
N SER A 102 -11.25 -16.21 -0.38
CA SER A 102 -11.67 -15.16 0.54
C SER A 102 -11.05 -13.79 0.28
N SER A 103 -10.19 -13.66 -0.72
CA SER A 103 -9.61 -12.37 -1.10
C SER A 103 -10.56 -11.59 -2.00
N PRO A 104 -10.56 -10.26 -1.96
CA PRO A 104 -11.29 -9.42 -2.90
C PRO A 104 -10.66 -9.48 -4.30
N GLU A 105 -11.46 -9.12 -5.29
CA GLU A 105 -10.95 -8.78 -6.61
C GLU A 105 -10.05 -7.55 -6.50
N PHE A 106 -8.89 -7.55 -7.16
CA PHE A 106 -7.92 -6.45 -7.04
C PHE A 106 -7.28 -6.10 -8.38
N LEU A 107 -6.73 -4.88 -8.45
CA LEU A 107 -5.94 -4.40 -9.58
C LEU A 107 -4.70 -3.65 -9.06
N ASP A 108 -3.53 -4.11 -9.49
CA ASP A 108 -2.25 -3.48 -9.21
C ASP A 108 -1.73 -2.70 -10.41
N ASN A 109 -1.18 -1.52 -10.16
CA ASN A 109 -0.41 -0.76 -11.16
C ASN A 109 0.82 -0.12 -10.51
N ILE A 110 1.97 -0.26 -11.14
CA ILE A 110 3.20 0.45 -10.85
C ILE A 110 3.27 1.68 -11.75
N TRP A 111 3.70 2.78 -11.13
CA TRP A 111 3.87 4.08 -11.73
C TRP A 111 5.31 4.55 -11.50
N ILE A 112 6.15 4.31 -12.52
CA ILE A 112 7.48 4.89 -12.60
C ILE A 112 7.48 5.97 -13.69
N PRO A 113 7.70 7.26 -13.34
CA PRO A 113 7.60 8.39 -14.26
C PRO A 113 8.41 8.23 -15.57
N ASP A 114 9.56 7.54 -15.50
CA ASP A 114 10.55 7.49 -16.59
C ASP A 114 10.79 6.10 -17.19
N LEU A 115 10.07 5.07 -16.76
CA LEU A 115 10.21 3.73 -17.34
C LEU A 115 9.12 3.45 -18.38
N PRO A 116 9.47 2.84 -19.53
CA PRO A 116 8.52 2.42 -20.55
C PRO A 116 7.69 1.18 -20.14
N GLN A 117 7.30 1.10 -18.85
CA GLN A 117 6.58 -0.02 -18.27
C GLN A 117 5.35 -0.40 -19.08
N SER A 118 4.95 -1.65 -18.88
CA SER A 118 3.84 -2.38 -19.49
C SER A 118 2.51 -1.60 -19.51
N ARG A 119 2.41 -0.56 -20.35
CA ARG A 119 1.16 0.18 -20.59
C ARG A 119 0.05 -0.74 -21.09
N HIS A 120 0.41 -1.89 -21.66
CA HIS A 120 -0.52 -2.91 -22.12
C HIS A 120 -1.24 -3.66 -20.99
N LYS A 121 -0.72 -3.63 -19.74
CA LYS A 121 -1.40 -4.19 -18.56
C LYS A 121 -2.22 -3.15 -17.80
N ARG A 122 -2.28 -1.89 -18.27
CA ARG A 122 -3.14 -0.86 -17.69
C ARG A 122 -4.51 -0.88 -18.37
N PRO A 123 -5.61 -0.72 -17.63
CA PRO A 123 -6.93 -0.61 -18.24
C PRO A 123 -6.97 0.54 -19.24
N THR A 124 -7.51 0.28 -20.43
CA THR A 124 -7.87 1.30 -21.41
C THR A 124 -9.36 1.65 -21.35
N SER A 125 -10.11 0.89 -20.57
CA SER A 125 -11.53 1.05 -20.30
C SER A 125 -11.74 1.16 -18.78
N PRO A 126 -12.49 2.16 -18.28
CA PRO A 126 -13.04 3.29 -19.02
C PRO A 126 -11.94 4.16 -19.67
N CYS A 127 -12.28 4.91 -20.74
CA CYS A 127 -11.29 5.72 -21.47
C CYS A 127 -10.62 6.79 -20.59
N SER A 128 -11.30 7.20 -19.51
CA SER A 128 -10.83 8.12 -18.49
C SER A 128 -9.89 7.48 -17.46
N PHE A 129 -9.72 6.15 -17.45
CA PHE A 129 -8.98 5.43 -16.41
C PHE A 129 -7.54 5.91 -16.31
N GLN A 130 -6.76 5.77 -17.38
CA GLN A 130 -5.33 6.12 -17.36
C GLN A 130 -5.07 7.60 -17.03
N PRO A 131 -5.72 8.60 -17.68
CA PRO A 131 -5.47 9.99 -17.33
C PRO A 131 -5.87 10.32 -15.88
N THR A 132 -7.01 9.81 -15.40
CA THR A 132 -7.48 10.07 -14.03
C THR A 132 -6.55 9.44 -13.00
N VAL A 133 -6.17 8.17 -13.17
CA VAL A 133 -5.27 7.50 -12.22
C VAL A 133 -3.88 8.11 -12.26
N SER A 134 -3.40 8.55 -13.43
CA SER A 134 -2.11 9.26 -13.55
C SER A 134 -2.12 10.58 -12.77
N GLU A 135 -3.18 11.38 -12.93
CA GLU A 135 -3.38 12.63 -12.20
C GLU A 135 -3.43 12.39 -10.69
N PHE A 136 -4.19 11.38 -10.24
CA PHE A 136 -4.29 10.98 -8.84
C PHE A 136 -2.93 10.54 -8.27
N VAL A 137 -2.20 9.70 -9.00
CA VAL A 137 -0.88 9.21 -8.57
C VAL A 137 0.12 10.34 -8.41
N MET A 138 0.10 11.35 -9.29
CA MET A 138 0.97 12.52 -9.14
C MET A 138 0.61 13.34 -7.89
N ALA A 139 -0.69 13.55 -7.62
CA ALA A 139 -1.13 14.23 -6.41
C ALA A 139 -0.79 13.45 -5.14
N ALA A 140 -1.01 12.13 -5.14
CA ALA A 140 -0.65 11.24 -4.04
C ALA A 140 0.86 11.23 -3.80
N LYS A 141 1.68 11.17 -4.86
CA LYS A 141 3.14 11.26 -4.79
C LYS A 141 3.59 12.53 -4.06
N SER A 142 3.05 13.70 -4.45
CA SER A 142 3.37 14.96 -3.79
C SER A 142 2.98 14.96 -2.31
N LEU A 143 1.85 14.33 -1.96
CA LEU A 143 1.46 14.15 -0.56
C LEU A 143 2.39 13.21 0.20
N HIS A 144 2.81 12.08 -0.39
CA HIS A 144 3.79 11.18 0.20
C HIS A 144 5.11 11.88 0.51
N GLU A 145 5.67 12.61 -0.45
CA GLU A 145 6.92 13.36 -0.27
C GLU A 145 6.78 14.44 0.81
N LYS A 146 5.62 15.09 0.88
CA LYS A 146 5.31 16.04 1.96
C LYS A 146 5.33 15.36 3.33
N LEU A 147 4.60 14.25 3.48
CA LEU A 147 4.52 13.49 4.74
C LEU A 147 5.89 12.93 5.15
N LEU A 148 6.68 12.40 4.22
CA LEU A 148 8.03 11.89 4.50
C LEU A 148 8.97 12.98 5.01
N LYS A 149 8.83 14.22 4.52
CA LYS A 149 9.58 15.36 5.05
C LYS A 149 9.24 15.65 6.49
N MET A 150 7.95 15.68 6.80
CA MET A 150 7.47 15.93 8.16
C MET A 150 7.81 14.81 9.13
N MET A 151 7.77 13.57 8.67
CA MET A 151 8.23 12.40 9.41
C MET A 151 9.73 12.50 9.74
N SER A 152 10.55 12.97 8.79
CA SER A 152 11.98 13.18 9.05
C SER A 152 12.20 14.29 10.09
N GLU A 153 11.57 15.45 9.89
CA GLU A 153 11.65 16.60 10.81
C GLU A 153 11.11 16.27 12.21
N GLY A 154 10.05 15.46 12.29
CA GLY A 154 9.46 15.00 13.54
C GLY A 154 10.39 14.11 14.37
N LEU A 155 11.39 13.48 13.75
CA LEU A 155 12.47 12.76 14.43
C LEU A 155 13.67 13.65 14.78
N GLY A 156 13.62 14.95 14.46
CA GLY A 156 14.75 15.87 14.59
C GLY A 156 15.80 15.71 13.50
N LEU A 157 15.44 15.14 12.35
CA LEU A 157 16.34 14.97 11.19
C LEU A 157 16.16 16.10 10.18
N GLU A 158 17.12 16.19 9.25
CA GLU A 158 16.94 16.95 8.01
C GLU A 158 15.70 16.47 7.25
N SER A 159 14.98 17.40 6.62
CA SER A 159 13.68 17.13 5.99
C SER A 159 13.72 16.05 4.91
N ASP A 160 14.85 15.79 4.27
CA ASP A 160 14.98 14.80 3.21
C ASP A 160 15.61 13.47 3.67
N ALA A 161 15.82 13.29 4.98
CA ALA A 161 16.54 12.14 5.53
C ALA A 161 15.95 10.79 5.10
N PHE A 162 14.62 10.62 5.14
CA PHE A 162 13.98 9.38 4.67
C PHE A 162 14.18 9.18 3.17
N MET A 163 13.94 10.23 2.38
CA MET A 163 13.95 10.16 0.91
C MET A 163 15.34 9.81 0.36
N LYS A 164 16.42 10.28 1.00
CA LYS A 164 17.81 9.95 0.67
C LYS A 164 18.08 8.44 0.66
N HIS A 165 17.36 7.67 1.47
CA HIS A 165 17.57 6.22 1.61
C HIS A 165 16.76 5.39 0.60
N LEU A 166 15.85 5.99 -0.16
CA LEU A 166 14.90 5.24 -0.98
C LEU A 166 15.43 4.81 -2.35
N SER A 167 16.52 5.44 -2.83
CA SER A 167 17.18 5.14 -4.11
C SER A 167 16.22 4.95 -5.30
N ALA A 168 15.93 6.01 -6.06
CA ALA A 168 14.97 5.98 -7.18
C ALA A 168 13.59 5.43 -6.76
N PRO A 169 12.88 6.13 -5.86
CA PRO A 169 11.58 5.69 -5.37
C PRO A 169 10.55 5.66 -6.49
N TYR A 170 9.54 4.82 -6.31
CA TYR A 170 8.42 4.70 -7.23
C TYR A 170 7.08 4.71 -6.49
N VAL A 171 6.01 4.95 -7.25
CA VAL A 171 4.66 4.86 -6.74
C VAL A 171 3.98 3.62 -7.29
N SER A 172 3.20 2.92 -6.47
CA SER A 172 2.30 1.88 -6.95
C SER A 172 0.92 2.04 -6.34
N THR A 173 -0.11 1.57 -7.04
CA THR A 173 -1.49 1.57 -6.59
C THR A 173 -2.00 0.15 -6.50
N ARG A 174 -2.71 -0.17 -5.43
CA ARG A 174 -3.54 -1.38 -5.32
C ARG A 174 -4.97 -0.96 -5.02
N SER A 175 -5.88 -1.34 -5.90
CA SER A 175 -7.32 -1.21 -5.63
C SER A 175 -7.91 -2.56 -5.25
N HIS A 176 -8.91 -2.54 -4.37
CA HIS A 176 -9.68 -3.72 -4.00
C HIS A 176 -11.17 -3.45 -4.21
N PHE A 177 -11.88 -4.47 -4.69
CA PHE A 177 -13.32 -4.48 -4.85
C PHE A 177 -13.97 -5.54 -3.95
N TYR A 178 -14.88 -5.06 -3.11
CA TYR A 178 -15.65 -5.88 -2.19
C TYR A 178 -17.12 -5.85 -2.66
N PRO A 179 -17.63 -6.92 -3.29
CA PRO A 179 -18.98 -6.94 -3.81
C PRO A 179 -20.02 -7.04 -2.69
N PHE A 180 -21.25 -6.61 -3.00
CA PHE A 180 -22.44 -6.78 -2.15
C PHE A 180 -23.61 -7.36 -2.97
N PRO A 181 -24.41 -8.29 -2.42
CA PRO A 181 -24.24 -8.96 -1.12
C PRO A 181 -23.04 -9.91 -1.10
N ALA A 182 -22.37 -9.99 0.06
CA ALA A 182 -21.22 -10.88 0.22
C ALA A 182 -21.70 -12.34 0.35
N THR A 183 -21.25 -13.21 -0.54
CA THR A 183 -21.42 -14.66 -0.39
C THR A 183 -20.22 -15.24 0.37
N GLY A 184 -20.30 -15.36 1.69
CA GLY A 184 -19.26 -16.02 2.52
C GLY A 184 -18.68 -15.17 3.65
N THR A 185 -17.85 -15.80 4.50
CA THR A 185 -17.10 -15.16 5.60
C THR A 185 -15.70 -14.79 5.13
N ASP A 186 -15.61 -13.76 4.31
CA ASP A 186 -14.33 -13.38 3.72
C ASP A 186 -13.64 -12.31 4.57
N VAL A 187 -12.53 -12.74 5.17
CA VAL A 187 -11.51 -11.90 5.80
C VAL A 187 -10.43 -11.64 4.77
N ASP A 188 -10.06 -10.37 4.56
CA ASP A 188 -8.73 -10.10 4.02
C ASP A 188 -7.71 -10.72 4.98
N GLY A 189 -6.85 -11.57 4.42
CA GLY A 189 -5.63 -11.98 5.10
C GLY A 189 -4.82 -10.74 5.48
N PRO A 190 -4.01 -10.80 6.54
CA PRO A 190 -3.26 -9.64 7.02
C PRO A 190 -2.45 -9.04 5.87
N TYR A 191 -2.74 -7.79 5.51
CA TYR A 191 -1.83 -7.04 4.63
C TYR A 191 -0.52 -6.86 5.39
N LEU A 192 0.58 -7.05 4.67
CA LEU A 192 1.92 -6.94 5.24
C LEU A 192 2.08 -5.58 5.92
N ALA A 193 2.63 -5.59 7.14
CA ALA A 193 3.03 -4.34 7.76
C ALA A 193 4.17 -3.73 6.92
N HIS A 194 4.02 -2.45 6.58
CA HIS A 194 4.99 -1.67 5.82
C HIS A 194 6.28 -1.46 6.63
N SER A 195 7.20 -2.41 6.69
CA SER A 195 8.29 -2.41 7.68
C SER A 195 9.40 -1.36 7.44
N ASP A 196 9.34 -0.60 6.35
CA ASP A 196 10.44 0.25 5.90
C ASP A 196 10.62 1.50 6.76
N ALA A 197 9.52 2.14 7.15
CA ALA A 197 9.56 3.28 8.06
C ALA A 197 10.12 2.87 9.43
N SER A 198 9.83 1.66 9.91
CA SER A 198 10.41 1.12 11.15
C SER A 198 11.92 0.89 11.01
N ILE A 199 12.41 0.38 9.88
CA ILE A 199 13.86 0.22 9.67
C ILE A 199 14.57 1.57 9.70
N LEU A 200 14.12 2.54 8.88
CA LEU A 200 14.78 3.86 8.76
C LEU A 200 14.75 4.63 10.10
N SER A 201 13.62 4.58 10.80
CA SER A 201 13.45 5.24 12.11
C SER A 201 14.06 4.47 13.30
N ASN A 202 14.75 3.36 13.05
CA ASN A 202 15.28 2.46 14.07
C ASN A 202 14.22 1.95 15.08
N GLY A 203 12.97 1.79 14.62
CA GLY A 203 11.85 1.29 15.41
C GLY A 203 11.06 2.36 16.15
N LYS A 204 11.41 3.64 15.99
CA LYS A 204 10.61 4.75 16.57
C LYS A 204 9.24 4.81 15.93
N TYR A 205 9.16 4.73 14.59
CA TYR A 205 7.88 4.72 13.87
C TYR A 205 7.40 3.28 13.66
N LYS A 206 6.16 3.02 14.05
CA LYS A 206 5.56 1.69 14.00
C LYS A 206 4.94 1.40 12.64
N SER A 207 5.15 0.19 12.18
CA SER A 207 4.41 -0.39 11.06
C SER A 207 3.36 -1.33 11.62
N VAL A 208 2.09 -1.04 11.34
CA VAL A 208 0.96 -1.80 11.89
C VAL A 208 0.31 -2.71 10.86
N LEU A 209 -0.05 -3.92 11.32
CA LEU A 209 -0.84 -4.85 10.53
C LEU A 209 -2.22 -4.25 10.28
N HIS A 210 -2.79 -4.42 9.11
CA HIS A 210 -4.16 -3.98 8.85
C HIS A 210 -4.86 -4.97 7.91
N ARG A 211 -6.19 -4.97 7.95
CA ARG A 211 -7.03 -5.80 7.09
C ARG A 211 -8.19 -4.97 6.54
N GLY A 212 -8.57 -5.23 5.30
CA GLY A 212 -9.83 -4.74 4.76
C GLY A 212 -10.98 -5.64 5.20
N SER A 213 -12.15 -5.06 5.41
CA SER A 213 -13.37 -5.81 5.67
C SER A 213 -14.46 -5.41 4.67
N ARG A 214 -15.36 -6.36 4.41
CA ARG A 214 -16.55 -6.10 3.61
C ARG A 214 -17.52 -5.23 4.39
N ASN A 215 -18.27 -4.40 3.68
CA ASN A 215 -19.42 -3.71 4.26
C ASN A 215 -20.66 -4.63 4.17
N ALA A 216 -21.45 -4.69 5.24
CA ALA A 216 -22.67 -5.51 5.32
C ALA A 216 -23.86 -4.95 4.52
N SER A 217 -23.75 -3.77 3.91
CA SER A 217 -24.89 -3.04 3.31
C SER A 217 -24.69 -2.55 1.87
N LYS A 218 -23.45 -2.48 1.39
CA LYS A 218 -23.11 -1.98 0.05
C LYS A 218 -21.74 -2.47 -0.41
N GLU A 219 -21.50 -2.38 -1.71
CA GLU A 219 -20.16 -2.60 -2.26
C GLU A 219 -19.14 -1.60 -1.70
N ARG A 220 -17.86 -1.98 -1.70
CA ARG A 220 -16.76 -1.10 -1.32
C ARG A 220 -15.64 -1.19 -2.37
N VAL A 221 -15.13 -0.03 -2.77
CA VAL A 221 -13.89 0.12 -3.52
C VAL A 221 -12.93 0.88 -2.63
N SER A 222 -11.72 0.35 -2.44
CA SER A 222 -10.62 1.08 -1.82
C SER A 222 -9.47 1.21 -2.79
N LEU A 223 -8.71 2.29 -2.66
CA LEU A 223 -7.51 2.55 -3.45
C LEU A 223 -6.37 2.94 -2.50
N ALA A 224 -5.39 2.06 -2.39
CA ALA A 224 -4.15 2.31 -1.68
C ALA A 224 -3.06 2.74 -2.66
N CYS A 225 -2.31 3.78 -2.29
CA CYS A 225 -1.17 4.29 -3.04
C CYS A 225 0.08 4.20 -2.16
N PHE A 226 1.12 3.55 -2.69
CA PHE A 226 2.33 3.16 -1.98
C PHE A 226 3.52 3.94 -2.52
N TYR A 227 4.30 4.56 -1.63
CA TYR A 227 5.57 5.19 -1.95
C TYR A 227 6.71 4.27 -1.53
N SER A 228 7.42 3.69 -2.50
CA SER A 228 8.33 2.56 -2.27
C SER A 228 9.78 2.88 -2.64
N PRO A 229 10.76 2.39 -1.86
CA PRO A 229 12.16 2.33 -2.29
C PRO A 229 12.31 1.43 -3.51
N SER A 230 13.34 1.65 -4.33
CA SER A 230 13.69 0.63 -5.33
C SER A 230 14.19 -0.66 -4.66
N GLY A 231 14.09 -1.79 -5.35
CA GLY A 231 14.63 -3.05 -4.83
C GLY A 231 16.15 -3.05 -4.59
N ALA A 232 16.88 -2.10 -5.18
CA ALA A 232 18.31 -1.93 -4.97
C ALA A 232 18.66 -1.09 -3.73
N ALA A 233 17.69 -0.36 -3.15
CA ALA A 233 17.89 0.45 -1.96
C ALA A 233 18.45 -0.37 -0.80
N VAL A 234 19.41 0.18 -0.08
CA VAL A 234 19.90 -0.40 1.18
C VAL A 234 19.18 0.29 2.32
N MET A 235 18.28 -0.43 2.97
CA MET A 235 17.52 0.06 4.11
C MET A 235 18.34 -0.18 5.37
N ALA A 236 18.61 0.90 6.11
CA ALA A 236 19.32 0.85 7.38
C ALA A 236 18.76 1.93 8.31
N PRO A 237 18.84 1.73 9.64
CA PRO A 237 18.60 2.80 10.59
C PRO A 237 19.40 4.05 10.27
N ILE A 238 18.73 5.21 10.22
CA ILE A 238 19.36 6.51 9.96
C ILE A 238 20.36 6.82 11.07
N GLU A 239 21.61 7.09 10.71
CA GLU A 239 22.75 7.16 11.64
C GLU A 239 22.53 8.22 12.74
N GLU A 240 21.99 9.38 12.37
CA GLU A 240 21.71 10.52 13.26
C GLU A 240 20.72 10.18 14.39
N LEU A 241 19.95 9.09 14.27
CA LEU A 241 19.04 8.63 15.32
C LEU A 241 19.74 7.80 16.41
N HIS A 242 21.03 7.46 16.26
CA HIS A 242 21.79 6.60 17.17
C HIS A 242 22.60 7.41 18.19
N ILE A 243 21.90 8.14 19.06
CA ILE A 243 22.56 8.92 20.11
C ILE A 243 23.01 7.97 21.24
N GLY A 244 24.29 8.03 21.63
CA GLY A 244 24.80 7.35 22.84
C GLY A 244 25.37 5.95 22.66
N GLY A 245 25.76 5.54 21.45
CA GLY A 245 26.51 4.29 21.22
C GLY A 245 25.69 3.01 21.36
N GLN A 246 24.36 3.11 21.37
CA GLN A 246 23.48 1.94 21.36
C GLN A 246 23.56 1.21 20.02
N ARG A 247 23.51 -0.13 20.07
CA ARG A 247 23.48 -0.96 18.86
C ARG A 247 22.16 -0.72 18.11
N PRO A 248 22.17 -0.56 16.77
CA PRO A 248 20.95 -0.43 15.97
C PRO A 248 20.00 -1.61 16.17
N ASN A 249 18.68 -1.35 16.21
CA ASN A 249 17.65 -2.39 16.32
C ASN A 249 17.51 -3.20 15.03
N TYR A 250 17.88 -2.60 13.89
CA TYR A 250 17.82 -3.23 12.58
C TYR A 250 19.21 -3.29 11.94
N ARG A 251 19.48 -4.38 11.22
CA ARG A 251 20.65 -4.48 10.35
C ARG A 251 20.39 -3.77 9.03
N ALA A 252 21.45 -3.27 8.40
CA ALA A 252 21.38 -2.87 7.01
C ALA A 252 20.97 -4.06 6.13
N VAL A 253 20.00 -3.85 5.24
CA VAL A 253 19.45 -4.89 4.36
C VAL A 253 19.08 -4.28 3.01
N ARG A 254 19.41 -4.97 1.92
CA ARG A 254 18.89 -4.59 0.60
C ARG A 254 17.39 -4.83 0.57
N PHE A 255 16.63 -3.88 0.04
CA PHE A 255 15.20 -3.91 0.21
C PHE A 255 14.54 -5.10 -0.49
N ARG A 256 15.05 -5.53 -1.65
CA ARG A 256 14.64 -6.79 -2.27
C ARG A 256 14.89 -8.00 -1.36
N ASP A 257 16.05 -8.06 -0.69
CA ASP A 257 16.43 -9.19 0.15
C ASP A 257 15.55 -9.21 1.41
N TYR A 258 15.20 -8.03 1.94
CA TYR A 258 14.24 -7.89 3.03
C TYR A 258 12.86 -8.48 2.70
N VAL A 259 12.29 -8.10 1.55
CA VAL A 259 10.98 -8.64 1.12
C VAL A 259 11.06 -10.14 0.87
N LYS A 260 12.16 -10.64 0.31
CA LYS A 260 12.39 -12.08 0.13
C LYS A 260 12.31 -12.83 1.47
N ASP A 261 13.11 -12.40 2.44
CA ASP A 261 13.22 -13.04 3.74
C ASP A 261 11.88 -12.97 4.51
N HIS A 262 11.16 -11.84 4.40
CA HIS A 262 9.88 -11.66 5.06
C HIS A 262 8.79 -12.57 4.48
N VAL A 263 8.69 -12.66 3.15
CA VAL A 263 7.80 -13.61 2.47
C VAL A 263 8.14 -15.04 2.86
N GLN A 264 9.43 -15.39 2.92
CA GLN A 264 9.89 -16.70 3.40
C GLN A 264 9.48 -16.99 4.85
N SER A 265 9.58 -16.01 5.74
CA SER A 265 9.18 -16.16 7.14
C SER A 265 7.67 -16.38 7.30
N LEU A 266 6.84 -15.63 6.59
CA LEU A 266 5.38 -15.80 6.64
C LEU A 266 4.93 -17.16 6.12
N MET A 267 5.64 -17.69 5.12
CA MET A 267 5.46 -19.07 4.64
C MET A 267 5.84 -20.09 5.73
N ALA A 268 7.01 -19.94 6.34
CA ALA A 268 7.48 -20.86 7.37
C ALA A 268 6.55 -20.92 8.60
N ASN A 269 5.93 -19.79 8.96
CA ASN A 269 5.06 -19.67 10.13
C ASN A 269 3.62 -20.15 9.89
N GLY A 270 3.27 -20.65 8.69
CA GLY A 270 1.93 -21.14 8.40
C GLY A 270 0.84 -20.06 8.42
N ASN A 271 1.23 -18.77 8.41
CA ASN A 271 0.35 -17.62 8.17
C ASN A 271 -0.12 -17.58 6.71
N ILE A 272 0.57 -18.34 5.86
CA ILE A 272 0.29 -18.54 4.46
C ILE A 272 0.07 -20.06 4.24
N ARG A 273 -1.19 -20.52 4.31
CA ARG A 273 -1.53 -21.97 4.37
C ARG A 273 -1.73 -22.69 3.02
N ARG A 274 -1.72 -21.97 1.88
CA ARG A 274 -2.07 -22.52 0.55
C ARG A 274 -1.14 -21.97 -0.55
N TRP A 275 0.15 -22.30 -0.50
CA TRP A 275 1.10 -21.84 -1.52
C TRP A 275 1.88 -23.02 -2.10
N ASP A 276 1.71 -23.26 -3.40
CA ASP A 276 2.47 -24.25 -4.15
C ASP A 276 3.77 -23.64 -4.68
N TRP A 277 4.89 -24.06 -4.08
CA TRP A 277 6.23 -23.56 -4.37
C TRP A 277 6.79 -24.00 -5.73
N ASN A 278 6.21 -25.06 -6.31
CA ASN A 278 6.70 -25.61 -7.56
C ASN A 278 6.12 -24.91 -8.79
N CYS A 279 5.22 -23.96 -8.60
CA CYS A 279 4.66 -23.17 -9.69
C CYS A 279 5.70 -22.20 -10.31
N SER A 280 5.92 -22.33 -11.62
CA SER A 280 6.77 -21.45 -12.43
C SER A 280 6.35 -19.97 -12.35
N ASN A 281 5.04 -19.69 -12.35
CA ASN A 281 4.52 -18.31 -12.28
C ASN A 281 4.76 -17.65 -10.92
N LEU A 282 4.83 -18.43 -9.84
CA LEU A 282 5.14 -17.92 -8.50
C LEU A 282 6.60 -17.44 -8.41
N LYS A 283 7.55 -18.23 -8.92
CA LYS A 283 8.96 -17.81 -8.99
C LYS A 283 9.11 -16.52 -9.79
N SER A 284 8.33 -16.39 -10.87
CA SER A 284 8.30 -15.21 -11.72
C SER A 284 7.68 -14.00 -11.00
N TYR A 285 6.54 -14.16 -10.34
CA TYR A 285 5.90 -13.09 -9.55
C TYR A 285 6.76 -12.65 -8.36
N LEU A 286 7.37 -13.59 -7.63
CA LEU A 286 8.32 -13.27 -6.57
C LEU A 286 9.53 -12.53 -7.13
N ALA A 287 10.08 -12.94 -8.29
CA ALA A 287 11.16 -12.18 -8.93
C ALA A 287 10.76 -10.72 -9.22
N THR A 288 9.50 -10.48 -9.61
CA THR A 288 8.98 -9.12 -9.83
C THR A 288 8.71 -8.37 -8.52
N LEU A 289 8.19 -9.02 -7.48
CA LEU A 289 8.06 -8.42 -6.14
C LEU A 289 9.43 -8.03 -5.56
N LEU A 290 10.46 -8.82 -5.83
CA LEU A 290 11.83 -8.49 -5.45
C LEU A 290 12.39 -7.31 -6.26
N GLN A 291 11.88 -7.07 -7.47
CA GLN A 291 12.21 -5.89 -8.25
C GLN A 291 11.46 -4.63 -7.74
N TYR A 292 10.21 -4.81 -7.31
CA TYR A 292 9.31 -3.76 -6.80
C TYR A 292 8.75 -4.12 -5.41
N PRO A 293 9.60 -4.05 -4.36
CA PRO A 293 9.24 -4.37 -2.97
C PRO A 293 8.31 -3.35 -2.28
N ASP A 294 7.86 -3.63 -1.05
CA ASP A 294 6.83 -2.91 -0.26
C ASP A 294 7.11 -1.39 -0.04
N CYS A 295 6.29 -0.68 0.72
CA CYS A 295 6.31 0.79 0.80
C CYS A 295 6.82 1.35 2.13
N VAL A 296 7.34 2.58 2.08
CA VAL A 296 7.68 3.38 3.27
C VAL A 296 6.46 4.05 3.86
N ILE A 297 5.55 4.51 3.01
CA ILE A 297 4.30 5.10 3.42
C ILE A 297 3.21 4.77 2.39
N SER A 298 2.03 4.42 2.90
CA SER A 298 0.84 4.25 2.10
C SER A 298 -0.16 5.36 2.42
N VAL A 299 -0.84 5.85 1.38
CA VAL A 299 -1.98 6.75 1.51
C VAL A 299 -3.14 6.05 0.83
N SER A 300 -4.25 5.93 1.56
CA SER A 300 -5.45 5.26 1.07
C SER A 300 -6.59 6.25 0.99
N VAL A 301 -7.35 6.17 -0.10
CA VAL A 301 -8.58 6.93 -0.27
C VAL A 301 -9.78 6.00 -0.27
N GLU A 302 -10.81 6.40 0.48
CA GLU A 302 -12.08 5.69 0.57
C GLU A 302 -13.23 6.70 0.59
N LYS A 303 -14.32 6.36 -0.09
CA LYS A 303 -15.53 7.19 -0.06
C LYS A 303 -16.17 7.03 1.32
N SER A 304 -16.15 8.10 2.11
CA SER A 304 -16.81 8.14 3.41
C SER A 304 -18.27 7.69 3.28
N PRO A 305 -18.78 6.76 4.12
CA PRO A 305 -20.20 6.51 4.18
C PRO A 305 -20.92 7.81 4.56
N VAL A 306 -21.84 8.26 3.70
CA VAL A 306 -22.81 9.30 4.07
C VAL A 306 -23.63 8.71 5.23
N GLY A 307 -23.42 9.23 6.44
CA GLY A 307 -24.02 8.72 7.68
C GLY A 307 -23.10 7.77 8.45
N GLY A 308 -22.65 8.20 9.62
CA GLY A 308 -21.56 7.59 10.39
C GLY A 308 -21.74 6.11 10.76
N ALA A 309 -20.76 5.30 10.37
CA ALA A 309 -20.11 4.20 11.11
C ALA A 309 -19.13 3.50 10.12
N SER A 310 -17.91 3.11 10.45
CA SER A 310 -17.21 2.94 11.71
C SER A 310 -15.83 3.62 11.67
N ARG A 311 -15.47 4.36 12.73
CA ARG A 311 -14.10 4.86 12.99
C ARG A 311 -13.28 3.78 13.72
N GLU A 312 -13.52 2.52 13.37
CA GLU A 312 -13.10 1.36 14.16
C GLU A 312 -12.24 0.46 13.29
N ALA A 313 -10.97 0.36 13.65
CA ALA A 313 -10.14 -0.78 13.28
C ALA A 313 -10.31 -1.83 14.38
N GLU A 314 -10.81 -3.01 14.03
CA GLU A 314 -10.79 -4.17 14.94
C GLU A 314 -9.37 -4.72 15.02
N TRP A 315 -8.78 -4.67 16.21
CA TRP A 315 -7.46 -5.25 16.50
C TRP A 315 -7.64 -6.49 17.36
N SER A 316 -7.05 -7.62 16.93
CA SER A 316 -6.77 -8.74 17.83
C SER A 316 -5.38 -8.53 18.42
N SER A 317 -5.30 -8.46 19.75
CA SER A 317 -4.07 -8.47 20.55
C SER A 317 -3.24 -9.73 20.35
#